data_AF-A0A166PBW9-F1
#
_entry.id   AF-A0A166PBW9-F1
#
_cell.length_a   1.000
_cell.length_b   1.000
_cell.length_c   1.000
_cell.angle_alpha   90.00
_cell.angle_beta   90.00
_cell.angle_gamma   90.00
#
_symmetry.space_group_name_H-M   'P 1'
#
loop_
_entity.id
_entity.type
_entity.pdbx_description
1 polymer ?
#
loop_
_entity_poly.entity_id
_entity_poly.type
_entity_poly.pdbx_seq_one_letter_code
_entity_poly.pdbx_strand_id
1 'polypeptide(L)'
;MQCFVSIPFTGSGATVYVIQGPVNGVNASWAVDNQPLNYVSPLAPMSSPAFQLNVSLLSVQGLVSGSHTLVLTALDYGGNSSYVYLDSVIINDTVVNAPTSSSSFSSATSTTTLSASNS
;
A
#
# COMPACT_ATOMS: atom_id res chain seq x y z
N MET A 1 17.69 -16.05 0.22
CA MET A 1 17.79 -14.64 -0.20
C MET A 1 16.40 -14.21 -0.61
N GLN A 2 15.81 -13.22 0.07
CA GLN A 2 14.44 -12.77 -0.20
C GLN A 2 14.49 -11.74 -1.34
N CYS A 3 13.73 -11.97 -2.42
CA CYS A 3 13.69 -11.03 -3.54
C CYS A 3 12.58 -10.01 -3.28
N PHE A 4 12.97 -8.79 -2.91
CA PHE A 4 12.02 -7.69 -2.73
C PHE A 4 12.46 -6.46 -3.54
N VAL A 5 11.47 -5.64 -3.89
CA VAL A 5 11.64 -4.34 -4.54
C VAL A 5 10.95 -3.27 -3.69
N SER A 6 11.57 -2.10 -3.62
CA SER A 6 11.00 -0.89 -3.01
C SER A 6 10.66 0.11 -4.10
N ILE A 7 9.40 0.50 -4.18
CA ILE A 7 8.84 1.36 -5.23
C ILE A 7 8.33 2.64 -4.55
N PRO A 8 9.11 3.74 -4.58
CA PRO A 8 8.61 5.02 -4.13
C PRO A 8 7.59 5.58 -5.13
N PHE A 9 6.50 6.15 -4.63
CA PHE A 9 5.51 6.84 -5.47
C PHE A 9 4.91 8.04 -4.73
N THR A 10 4.39 9.00 -5.51
CA THR A 10 3.61 10.12 -4.99
C THR A 10 2.23 10.05 -5.62
N GLY A 11 1.17 9.92 -4.83
CA GLY A 11 -0.19 9.76 -5.32
C GLY A 11 -1.12 9.27 -4.20
N SER A 12 -2.29 8.77 -4.56
CA SER A 12 -3.25 8.09 -3.67
C SER A 12 -3.37 6.58 -3.95
N GLY A 13 -2.59 6.06 -4.90
CA GLY A 13 -2.55 4.64 -5.16
C GLY A 13 -1.50 4.23 -6.20
N ALA A 14 -1.24 2.94 -6.26
CA ALA A 14 -0.33 2.32 -7.22
C ALA A 14 -0.90 0.96 -7.65
N THR A 15 -0.89 0.71 -8.96
CA THR A 15 -1.20 -0.60 -9.55
C THR A 15 0.04 -1.16 -10.21
N VAL A 16 0.46 -2.34 -9.75
CA VAL A 16 1.65 -3.05 -10.24
C VAL A 16 1.25 -4.07 -11.28
N TYR A 17 1.91 -4.00 -12.43
CA TYR A 17 1.79 -4.95 -13.52
C TYR A 17 3.06 -5.78 -13.67
N VAL A 18 2.88 -7.04 -14.03
CA VAL A 18 3.98 -7.99 -14.24
C VAL A 18 3.88 -8.65 -15.61
N ILE A 19 5.02 -9.17 -16.06
CA ILE A 19 5.10 -10.12 -17.16
C ILE A 19 4.95 -11.52 -16.56
N GLN A 20 3.89 -12.22 -16.94
CA GLN A 20 3.68 -13.59 -16.52
C GLN A 20 4.32 -14.55 -17.55
N GLY A 21 5.18 -15.45 -17.06
CA GLY A 21 5.82 -16.48 -17.87
C GLY A 21 5.11 -17.84 -17.81
N PRO A 22 5.54 -18.80 -18.64
CA PRO A 22 4.98 -20.15 -18.61
C PRO A 22 5.45 -20.94 -17.38
N VAL A 23 4.70 -22.00 -17.05
CA VAL A 23 5.02 -23.09 -16.10
C VAL A 23 5.11 -22.77 -14.59
N ASN A 24 5.32 -21.52 -14.18
CA ASN A 24 5.27 -21.12 -12.77
C ASN A 24 4.22 -20.02 -12.56
N GLY A 25 3.29 -20.25 -11.65
CA GLY A 25 2.38 -19.20 -11.19
C GLY A 25 3.13 -18.16 -10.38
N VAL A 26 2.58 -16.96 -10.30
CA VAL A 26 3.20 -15.80 -9.66
C VAL A 26 2.43 -15.45 -8.39
N ASN A 27 3.15 -15.17 -7.32
CA ASN A 27 2.58 -14.64 -6.09
C ASN A 27 3.49 -13.52 -5.55
N ALA A 28 3.00 -12.78 -4.57
CA ALA A 28 3.78 -11.77 -3.87
C ALA A 28 3.16 -11.43 -2.51
N SER A 29 4.01 -10.94 -1.61
CA SER A 29 3.55 -10.17 -0.46
C SER A 29 3.91 -8.70 -0.64
N TRP A 30 3.15 -7.81 -0.02
CA TRP A 30 3.35 -6.38 -0.15
C TRP A 30 3.03 -5.60 1.14
N ALA A 31 3.63 -4.43 1.28
CA ALA A 31 3.31 -3.46 2.33
C ALA A 31 3.53 -2.04 1.80
N VAL A 32 2.74 -1.08 2.29
CA VAL A 32 2.94 0.35 2.05
C VAL A 32 3.30 1.02 3.36
N ASP A 33 4.27 1.94 3.37
CA ASP A 33 4.62 2.78 4.52
C ASP A 33 4.79 2.01 5.85
N ASN A 34 5.52 0.89 5.77
CA ASN A 34 5.81 0.01 6.91
C ASN A 34 4.55 -0.55 7.61
N GLN A 35 3.39 -0.54 6.94
CA GLN A 35 2.19 -1.22 7.40
C GLN A 35 2.37 -2.76 7.36
N PRO A 36 1.49 -3.52 8.05
CA PRO A 36 1.54 -4.97 8.03
C PRO A 36 1.57 -5.55 6.61
N LEU A 37 2.26 -6.69 6.47
CA LEU A 37 2.33 -7.41 5.21
C LEU A 37 0.96 -7.93 4.79
N ASN A 38 0.65 -7.75 3.52
CA ASN A 38 -0.51 -8.28 2.82
C ASN A 38 -0.04 -9.25 1.74
N TYR A 39 -0.91 -10.13 1.28
CA TYR A 39 -0.63 -11.09 0.20
C TYR A 39 -1.54 -10.81 -0.99
N VAL A 40 -1.00 -10.97 -2.20
CA VAL A 40 -1.81 -10.91 -3.41
C VAL A 40 -2.55 -12.23 -3.62
N SER A 41 -3.60 -12.22 -4.43
CA SER A 41 -4.14 -13.47 -4.96
C SER A 41 -3.15 -14.03 -5.99
N PRO A 42 -2.67 -15.28 -5.84
CA PRO A 42 -1.72 -15.85 -6.78
C PRO A 42 -2.28 -15.92 -8.21
N LEU A 43 -1.44 -15.57 -9.18
CA LEU A 43 -1.69 -15.79 -10.60
C LEU A 43 -1.33 -17.23 -10.94
N ALA A 44 -2.31 -18.00 -11.44
CA ALA A 44 -2.11 -19.41 -11.78
C ALA A 44 -1.11 -19.58 -12.93
N PRO A 45 -0.32 -20.68 -12.98
CA PRO A 45 0.59 -20.95 -14.08
C PRO A 45 -0.12 -20.93 -15.43
N MET A 46 0.52 -20.36 -16.45
CA MET A 46 0.03 -20.41 -17.84
C MET A 46 0.59 -21.62 -18.58
N SER A 47 -0.18 -22.15 -19.53
CA SER A 47 0.30 -23.16 -20.47
C SER A 47 1.40 -22.59 -21.36
N SER A 48 2.52 -23.30 -21.45
CA SER A 48 3.64 -22.97 -22.34
C SER A 48 3.22 -22.98 -23.82
N PRO A 49 3.79 -22.11 -24.69
CA PRO A 49 4.86 -21.12 -24.49
C PRO A 49 4.36 -19.67 -24.39
N ALA A 50 3.27 -19.41 -23.68
CA ALA A 50 2.71 -18.06 -23.58
C ALA A 50 3.46 -17.18 -22.56
N PHE A 51 3.76 -15.94 -22.97
CA PHE A 51 4.02 -14.83 -22.06
C PHE A 51 2.86 -13.86 -22.14
N GLN A 52 2.44 -13.32 -21.00
CA GLN A 52 1.40 -12.31 -20.92
C GLN A 52 1.98 -11.04 -20.30
N LEU A 53 1.89 -9.94 -21.04
CA LEU A 53 2.25 -8.60 -20.57
C LEU A 53 1.04 -7.95 -19.88
N ASN A 54 1.28 -6.89 -19.11
CA ASN A 54 0.25 -6.07 -18.48
C ASN A 54 -0.70 -6.88 -17.59
N VAL A 55 -0.19 -7.89 -16.87
CA VAL A 55 -0.99 -8.65 -15.90
C VAL A 55 -0.98 -7.91 -14.57
N SER A 56 -2.15 -7.48 -14.10
CA SER A 56 -2.26 -6.80 -12.81
C SER A 56 -1.99 -7.78 -11.67
N LEU A 57 -0.93 -7.52 -10.91
CA LEU A 57 -0.56 -8.32 -9.74
C LEU A 57 -1.18 -7.78 -8.46
N LEU A 58 -1.20 -6.45 -8.33
CA LEU A 58 -1.62 -5.73 -7.13
C LEU A 58 -2.18 -4.36 -7.52
N SER A 59 -3.23 -3.93 -6.82
CA SER A 59 -3.72 -2.55 -6.86
C SER A 59 -3.97 -2.07 -5.43
N VAL A 60 -3.30 -0.99 -5.03
CA VAL A 60 -3.46 -0.33 -3.73
C VAL A 60 -3.98 1.07 -3.97
N GLN A 61 -5.16 1.40 -3.48
CA GLN A 61 -5.85 2.65 -3.80
C GLN A 61 -6.45 3.30 -2.55
N GLY A 62 -6.77 4.59 -2.62
CA GLY A 62 -7.44 5.31 -1.54
C GLY A 62 -6.52 5.73 -0.38
N LEU A 63 -5.20 5.73 -0.61
CA LEU A 63 -4.24 6.32 0.31
C LEU A 63 -4.42 7.83 0.34
N VAL A 64 -4.21 8.44 1.50
CA VAL A 64 -4.14 9.91 1.60
C VAL A 64 -3.06 10.41 0.66
N SER A 65 -3.38 11.37 -0.21
CA SER A 65 -2.43 11.85 -1.21
C SER A 65 -1.13 12.31 -0.58
N GLY A 66 -0.02 11.72 -1.01
CA GLY A 66 1.30 12.02 -0.49
C GLY A 66 2.37 11.13 -1.09
N SER A 67 3.56 11.16 -0.48
CA SER A 67 4.65 10.25 -0.82
C SER A 67 4.53 8.96 -0.02
N HIS A 68 4.65 7.84 -0.72
CA HIS A 68 4.52 6.50 -0.18
C HIS A 68 5.65 5.61 -0.67
N THR A 69 5.89 4.51 0.05
CA THR A 69 6.81 3.46 -0.39
C THR A 69 6.10 2.11 -0.38
N LEU A 70 5.94 1.50 -1.56
CA LEU A 70 5.46 0.14 -1.72
C LEU A 70 6.64 -0.83 -1.69
N VAL A 71 6.64 -1.75 -0.74
CA VAL A 71 7.56 -2.89 -0.70
C VAL A 71 6.84 -4.12 -1.22
N LEU A 72 7.37 -4.74 -2.27
CA LEU A 72 6.83 -5.97 -2.88
C LEU A 72 7.88 -7.08 -2.77
N THR A 73 7.50 -8.24 -2.26
CA THR A 73 8.35 -9.44 -2.17
C THR A 73 7.81 -10.49 -3.11
N ALA A 74 8.65 -10.98 -4.02
CA ALA A 74 8.30 -11.95 -5.03
C ALA A 74 8.20 -13.37 -4.44
N LEU A 75 7.09 -14.06 -4.74
CA LEU A 75 6.83 -15.42 -4.31
C LEU A 75 6.39 -16.29 -5.51
N ASP A 76 6.61 -17.60 -5.42
CA ASP A 76 6.01 -18.55 -6.36
C ASP A 76 4.55 -18.83 -5.99
N TYR A 77 3.84 -19.58 -6.84
CA TYR A 77 2.46 -19.99 -6.57
C TYR A 77 2.26 -20.73 -5.23
N GLY A 78 3.31 -21.41 -4.73
CA GLY A 78 3.31 -22.10 -3.44
C GLY A 78 3.70 -21.22 -2.24
N GLY A 79 4.01 -19.94 -2.45
CA GLY A 79 4.41 -19.00 -1.40
C GLY A 79 5.90 -19.04 -1.04
N ASN A 80 6.74 -19.74 -1.80
CA ASN A 80 8.19 -19.74 -1.59
C ASN A 80 8.82 -18.51 -2.24
N SER A 81 10.00 -18.11 -1.76
CA SER A 81 10.75 -17.00 -2.38
C SER A 81 11.05 -17.30 -3.84
N SER A 82 10.71 -16.34 -4.71
CA SER A 82 10.88 -16.48 -6.16
C SER A 82 11.27 -15.14 -6.78
N TYR A 83 11.18 -15.03 -8.10
CA TYR A 83 11.33 -13.80 -8.86
C TYR A 83 10.07 -13.53 -9.68
N VAL A 84 9.78 -12.24 -9.91
CA VAL A 84 8.73 -11.78 -10.82
C VAL A 84 9.33 -10.77 -11.77
N TYR A 85 8.84 -10.75 -13.01
CA TYR A 85 9.23 -9.73 -13.97
C TYR A 85 8.27 -8.55 -13.85
N LEU A 86 8.77 -7.42 -13.34
CA LEU A 86 8.00 -6.18 -13.34
C LEU A 86 7.83 -5.68 -14.77
N ASP A 87 6.61 -5.28 -15.11
CA ASP A 87 6.28 -4.67 -16.39
C ASP A 87 6.17 -3.15 -16.22
N SER A 88 5.19 -2.71 -15.42
CA SER A 88 4.95 -1.29 -15.16
C SER A 88 4.26 -1.06 -13.82
N VAL A 89 4.32 0.18 -13.35
CA VAL A 89 3.55 0.65 -12.18
C VAL A 89 2.77 1.88 -12.61
N ILE A 90 1.46 1.84 -12.45
CA ILE A 90 0.56 2.97 -12.76
C ILE A 90 0.17 3.64 -11.44
N ILE A 91 0.42 4.94 -11.35
CA ILE A 91 0.09 5.74 -10.18
C ILE A 91 -1.30 6.35 -10.33
N ASN A 92 -2.09 6.31 -9.27
CA ASN A 92 -3.32 7.06 -9.17
C ASN A 92 -3.06 8.37 -8.43
N ASP A 93 -3.24 9.50 -9.11
CA ASP A 93 -3.02 10.84 -8.58
C ASP A 93 -4.31 11.54 -8.12
N THR A 94 -5.41 10.80 -8.01
CA THR A 94 -6.67 11.36 -7.48
C THR A 94 -6.42 11.91 -6.07
N VAL A 95 -6.85 13.15 -5.82
CA VAL A 95 -6.68 13.77 -4.50
C VAL A 95 -7.57 13.07 -3.48
N VAL A 96 -6.95 12.55 -2.42
CA VAL A 96 -7.61 11.95 -1.25
C VAL A 96 -7.14 12.70 -0.02
N ASN A 97 -8.06 13.42 0.63
CA ASN A 97 -7.75 14.17 1.84
C ASN A 97 -7.72 13.25 3.06
N ALA A 98 -6.84 13.58 4.02
CA ALA A 98 -6.89 12.97 5.34
C ALA A 98 -8.25 13.25 6.02
N PRO A 99 -8.77 12.31 6.83
CA PRO A 99 -9.99 12.56 7.60
C PRO A 99 -9.77 13.76 8.54
N THR A 100 -10.69 14.71 8.52
CA THR A 100 -10.68 15.85 9.44
C THR A 100 -11.16 15.38 10.81
N SER A 101 -10.22 15.20 11.75
CA SER A 101 -10.56 15.03 13.16
C SER A 101 -11.23 16.30 13.68
N SER A 102 -12.55 16.28 13.85
CA SER A 102 -13.28 17.34 14.54
C SER A 102 -13.09 17.17 16.05
N SER A 103 -12.02 17.72 16.61
CA SER A 103 -11.94 17.88 18.07
C SER A 103 -12.91 18.99 18.48
N SER A 104 -14.06 18.61 19.05
CA SER A 104 -14.93 19.55 19.76
C SER A 104 -14.14 20.06 20.96
N PHE A 105 -13.61 21.29 20.87
CA PHE A 105 -13.03 21.95 22.02
C PHE A 105 -14.16 22.31 22.99
N SER A 106 -14.42 21.48 23.99
CA SER A 106 -15.14 21.92 25.19
C SER A 106 -14.18 22.79 26.00
N SER A 107 -14.24 24.10 25.76
CA SER A 107 -13.62 25.09 26.63
C SER A 107 -14.28 25.04 28.01
N ALA A 108 -13.67 24.30 28.94
CA ALA A 108 -14.00 24.39 30.35
C ALA A 108 -13.55 25.76 30.87
N THR A 109 -14.50 26.68 31.03
CA THR A 109 -14.29 27.95 31.74
C THR A 109 -14.12 27.67 33.22
N SER A 110 -12.87 27.57 33.69
CA SER A 110 -12.56 27.60 35.11
C SER A 110 -12.78 29.01 35.67
N THR A 111 -13.89 29.21 36.39
CA THR A 111 -14.14 30.42 37.16
C THR A 111 -13.41 30.32 38.50
N THR A 112 -12.30 31.04 38.64
CA THR A 112 -11.65 31.28 39.93
C THR A 112 -12.38 32.42 40.65
N THR A 113 -13.18 32.07 41.66
CA THR A 113 -13.72 33.03 42.63
C THR A 113 -12.61 33.45 43.60
N LEU A 114 -12.15 34.70 43.50
CA LEU A 114 -11.35 35.37 44.52
C LEU A 114 -12.30 35.82 45.67
N SER A 115 -12.23 35.16 46.82
CA SER A 115 -12.80 35.70 48.07
C SER A 115 -11.75 36.58 48.75
N ALA A 116 -11.97 37.89 48.70
CA ALA A 116 -11.36 38.85 49.60
C ALA A 116 -12.45 39.32 50.59
N SER A 117 -12.25 39.07 51.88
CA SER A 117 -13.04 39.71 52.94
C SER A 117 -12.08 40.27 53.98
N ASN A 118 -11.92 41.60 53.92
CA ASN A 118 -11.28 42.43 54.93
C ASN A 118 -12.38 43.32 55.52
N SER A 119 -12.73 43.13 56.79
CA SER A 119 -13.32 44.11 57.73
C SER A 119 -13.38 43.48 59.12
#